data_AF-A0A4Q1KQK9-F1
#
_entry.id   AF-A0A4Q1KQK9-F1
#
_cell.length_a   1.000
_cell.length_b   1.000
_cell.length_c   1.000
_cell.angle_alpha   90.00
_cell.angle_beta   90.00
_cell.angle_gamma   90.00
#
_symmetry.space_group_name_H-M   'P 1'
#
loop_
_entity.id
_entity.type
_entity.pdbx_description
1 polymer ?
#
loop_
_entity_poly.entity_id
_entity_poly.type
_entity_poly.pdbx_seq_one_letter_code
_entity_poly.pdbx_strand_id
1 'polypeptide(L)' 'MGHAGAIVSGSSGTAQAKKEALEAAGVKVGKTPSETAALMREILS' A
#
# COMPACT_ATOMS: atom_id res chain seq x y z
N MET A 1 -9.68 -10.87 -5.64
CA MET A 1 -8.36 -11.56 -5.59
C MET A 1 -8.37 -12.66 -6.65
N GLY A 2 -7.82 -12.41 -7.85
CA GLY A 2 -7.80 -13.38 -8.96
C GLY A 2 -6.40 -13.81 -9.40
N HIS A 3 -5.35 -13.20 -8.83
CA HIS A 3 -3.95 -13.56 -9.05
C HIS A 3 -3.55 -14.62 -8.01
N ALA A 4 -2.86 -15.69 -8.43
CA ALA A 4 -2.53 -16.82 -7.55
C ALA A 4 -1.78 -16.41 -6.26
N GLY A 5 -0.87 -15.44 -6.37
CA GLY A 5 -0.13 -14.91 -5.21
C GLY A 5 -0.86 -13.85 -4.38
N ALA A 6 -2.07 -13.45 -4.74
CA ALA A 6 -2.85 -12.49 -3.96
C ALA A 6 -3.62 -13.26 -2.88
N ILE A 7 -2.92 -13.61 -1.79
CA ILE A 7 -3.44 -14.42 -0.69
C ILE A 7 -3.01 -13.85 0.67
N VAL A 8 -3.89 -13.94 1.66
CA VAL A 8 -3.58 -13.70 3.07
C VAL A 8 -3.54 -15.08 3.74
N SER A 9 -2.44 -15.43 4.41
CA SER A 9 -2.28 -16.71 5.10
C SER A 9 -2.01 -16.47 6.58
N GLY A 10 -2.95 -16.88 7.43
CA GLY A 10 -2.95 -16.52 8.85
C GLY A 10 -2.94 -14.99 9.03
N SER A 11 -1.97 -14.48 9.79
CA SER A 11 -1.75 -13.04 10.00
C SER A 11 -0.87 -12.37 8.92
N SER A 12 -0.31 -13.14 7.99
CA SER A 12 0.63 -12.64 6.98
C SER A 12 -0.02 -12.32 5.64
N GLY A 13 0.53 -11.33 4.93
CA GLY A 13 0.10 -10.96 3.58
C GLY A 13 -1.04 -9.95 3.51
N THR A 14 -1.51 -9.42 4.65
CA THR A 14 -2.56 -8.40 4.69
C THR A 14 -2.10 -7.08 4.05
N ALA A 15 -3.04 -6.33 3.50
CA ALA A 15 -2.76 -4.99 2.96
C ALA A 15 -2.33 -4.01 4.07
N GLN A 16 -2.94 -4.12 5.26
CA GLN A 16 -2.63 -3.27 6.40
C GLN A 16 -1.18 -3.43 6.87
N ALA A 17 -0.70 -4.66 7.08
CA ALA A 17 0.67 -4.89 7.52
C ALA A 17 1.71 -4.36 6.50
N LYS A 18 1.41 -4.46 5.20
CA LYS A 18 2.25 -3.89 4.14
C LYS A 18 2.25 -2.36 4.17
N LYS A 19 1.08 -1.75 4.38
CA LYS A 19 0.94 -0.30 4.52
C LYS A 19 1.78 0.22 5.68
N GLU A 20 1.61 -0.37 6.87
CA GLU A 20 2.35 0.01 8.09
C GLU A 20 3.86 -0.11 7.90
N ALA A 21 4.34 -1.19 7.27
CA ALA A 21 5.76 -1.39 7.01
C ALA A 21 6.35 -0.32 6.05
N LEU A 22 5.60 0.07 5.01
CA LEU A 22 6.02 1.11 4.07
C LEU A 22 6.01 2.49 4.73
N GLU A 23 4.98 2.80 5.52
CA GLU A 23 4.90 4.06 6.28
C GLU A 23 6.02 4.17 7.31
N ALA A 24 6.36 3.08 8.02
CA ALA A 24 7.50 3.03 8.92
C ALA A 24 8.84 3.26 8.21
N ALA A 25 8.93 2.94 6.92
CA ALA A 25 10.08 3.24 6.07
C ALA A 25 10.04 4.67 5.47
N GLY A 26 9.06 5.50 5.85
CA GLY A 26 8.92 6.88 5.39
C GLY A 26 8.17 7.04 4.05
N VAL A 27 7.56 5.97 3.53
CA VAL A 27 6.77 6.02 2.29
C VAL A 27 5.36 6.53 2.59
N LYS A 28 4.89 7.54 1.84
CA LYS A 28 3.47 7.95 1.87
C LYS A 28 2.61 6.90 1.15
N VAL A 29 1.64 6.27 1.83
CA VAL A 29 0.79 5.20 1.27
C VAL A 29 -0.68 5.62 1.19
N GLY A 30 -1.18 5.78 -0.04
CA GLY A 30 -2.59 6.10 -0.30
C GLY A 30 -3.54 4.95 0.09
N LYS A 31 -4.71 5.28 0.65
CA LYS A 31 -5.77 4.33 0.99
C LYS A 31 -6.56 3.89 -0.24
N THR A 32 -6.58 4.73 -1.28
CA THR A 32 -7.23 4.44 -2.57
C THR A 32 -6.25 4.63 -3.73
N PRO A 33 -6.49 4.01 -4.89
CA PRO A 33 -5.64 4.23 -6.07
C PRO A 33 -5.55 5.70 -6.49
N SER A 34 -6.65 6.45 -6.39
CA SER A 34 -6.69 7.88 -6.73
C SER A 34 -5.86 8.72 -5.77
N GLU A 35 -5.87 8.37 -4.48
CA GLU A 35 -5.04 9.05 -3.48
C GLU A 35 -3.55 8.82 -3.72
N THR A 36 -3.14 7.61 -4.12
CA THR A 36 -1.76 7.33 -4.53
C THR A 36 -1.31 8.26 -5.67
N ALA A 37 -2.17 8.50 -6.65
CA ALA A 37 -1.87 9.43 -7.75
C ALA A 37 -1.73 10.89 -7.25
N ALA A 38 -2.58 11.30 -6.31
CA ALA A 38 -2.49 12.64 -5.71
C ALA A 38 -1.19 12.83 -4.90
N LEU A 39 -0.82 11.84 -4.08
CA LEU A 39 0.43 11.85 -3.31
C LEU A 39 1.67 11.94 -4.21
N MET A 40 1.67 11.22 -5.32
CA MET A 40 2.76 11.28 -6.29
C MET A 40 2.88 12.69 -6.90
N ARG A 41 1.76 13.30 -7.28
CA ARG A 41 1.73 14.66 -7.82
C ARG A 41 2.27 15.68 -6.81
N GLU A 42 1.89 15.57 -5.54
CA GLU A 42 2.37 16.43 -4.45
C GLU A 42 3.90 16.34 -4.27
N ILE A 43 4.49 15.16 -4.46
CA ILE A 43 5.94 14.95 -4.29
C ILE A 43 6.75 15.58 -5.45
N LEU A 44 6.18 15.65 -6.65
CA LEU A 44 6.90 16.09 -7.86
C LEU A 44 6.67 17.55 -8.25
N SER A 45 5.67 18.23 -7.68
CA SER A 45 5.38 19.65 -7.91
C SER A 45 6.13 20.55 -6.95
#